data_AF-A0A9D8FUU1-F1
#
_entry.id   AF-A0A9D8FUU1-F1
#
_cell.length_a   1.000
_cell.length_b   1.000
_cell.length_c   1.000
_cell.angle_alpha   90.00
_cell.angle_beta   90.00
_cell.angle_gamma   90.00
#
_symmetry.space_group_name_H-M   'P 1'
#
loop_
_entity.id
_entity.type
_entity.pdbx_description
1 polymer ?
#
loop_
_entity_poly.entity_id
_entity_poly.type
_entity_poly.pdbx_seq_one_letter_code
_entity_poly.pdbx_strand_id
1 'polypeptide(L)'
;MKDFFDRLFAGDMALQMPSFAAPEEAVRVIHQAGGVAVCAHPGHSTRHGETVLLKRLLDCGIDGLECYSPYHDEETTQGYLRF
;
A
#
# COMPACT_ATOMS: atom_id res chain seq x y z
N MET A 1 -15.17 5.26 12.48
CA MET A 1 -13.73 5.16 12.22
C MET A 1 -13.18 6.43 11.58
N LYS A 2 -13.83 6.96 10.52
CA LYS A 2 -13.37 8.18 9.84
C LYS A 2 -13.27 9.41 10.76
N ASP A 3 -14.32 9.71 11.52
CA ASP A 3 -14.36 10.82 12.49
C ASP A 3 -13.18 10.79 13.51
N PHE A 4 -12.86 9.62 14.06
CA PHE A 4 -11.78 9.48 15.04
C PHE A 4 -10.40 9.78 14.43
N PHE A 5 -10.07 9.17 13.28
CA PHE A 5 -8.77 9.37 12.64
C PHE A 5 -8.64 10.74 11.97
N ASP A 6 -9.74 11.27 11.41
CA ASP A 6 -9.79 12.63 10.88
C ASP A 6 -9.48 13.63 12.00
N ARG A 7 -10.00 13.45 13.22
CA ARG A 7 -9.69 14.32 14.37
C ARG A 7 -8.25 14.20 14.89
N LEU A 8 -7.64 13.01 14.79
CA LEU A 8 -6.28 12.77 15.27
C LEU A 8 -5.20 13.26 14.31
N PHE A 9 -5.38 13.03 13.01
CA PHE A 9 -4.35 13.26 11.99
C PHE A 9 -4.65 14.43 11.06
N ALA A 10 -5.90 14.91 10.99
CA ALA A 10 -6.30 16.06 10.17
C ALA A 10 -7.00 17.19 10.99
N GLY A 11 -7.26 16.96 12.27
CA GLY A 11 -7.90 17.90 13.19
C GLY A 11 -6.95 18.43 14.27
N ASP A 12 -7.53 19.02 15.31
CA ASP A 12 -6.85 19.89 16.29
C ASP A 12 -5.76 19.21 17.14
N MET A 13 -5.71 17.87 17.16
CA MET A 13 -4.71 17.13 17.96
C MET A 13 -3.34 17.02 17.27
N ALA A 14 -3.25 17.32 15.97
CA ALA A 14 -2.00 17.46 15.19
C ALA A 14 -0.94 16.37 15.45
N LEU A 15 -1.36 15.10 15.58
CA LEU A 15 -0.38 14.02 15.74
C LEU A 15 0.46 13.91 14.48
N GLN A 16 1.78 13.96 14.66
CA GLN A 16 2.70 13.82 13.53
C GLN A 16 2.64 12.40 12.98
N MET A 17 2.60 12.32 11.65
CA MET A 17 2.73 11.04 10.96
C MET A 17 4.10 10.43 11.28
N PRO A 18 4.16 9.13 11.61
CA PRO A 18 5.43 8.45 11.76
C PRO A 18 6.21 8.48 10.44
N SER A 19 7.54 8.55 10.57
CA SER A 19 8.43 8.35 9.44
C SER A 19 8.48 6.86 9.11
N PHE A 20 8.31 6.52 7.83
CA PHE A 20 8.42 5.16 7.32
C PHE A 20 9.67 5.04 6.45
N ALA A 21 10.23 3.84 6.40
CA ALA A 21 11.29 3.51 5.45
C ALA A 21 10.79 3.67 4.00
N ALA A 22 11.71 3.97 3.10
CA ALA A 22 11.41 3.98 1.68
C ALA A 22 10.99 2.57 1.20
N PRO A 23 10.07 2.43 0.24
CA PRO A 23 9.64 1.13 -0.26
C PRO A 23 10.80 0.23 -0.71
N GLU A 24 11.82 0.80 -1.36
CA GLU A 24 13.02 0.11 -1.82
C GLU A 24 13.82 -0.49 -0.66
N GLU A 25 13.84 0.18 0.49
CA GLU A 25 14.49 -0.32 1.69
C GLU A 25 13.69 -1.45 2.34
N ALA A 26 12.36 -1.32 2.40
CA ALA A 26 11.49 -2.37 2.92
C ALA A 26 11.61 -3.65 2.07
N VAL A 27 11.54 -3.54 0.75
CA VAL A 27 11.73 -4.67 -0.19
C VAL A 27 13.10 -5.33 0.02
N ARG A 28 14.16 -4.53 0.02
CA ARG A 28 15.53 -5.02 0.21
C ARG A 28 15.69 -5.83 1.50
N VAL A 29 15.15 -5.35 2.62
CA VAL A 29 15.25 -6.03 3.91
C VAL A 29 14.46 -7.35 3.91
N ILE A 30 13.26 -7.36 3.31
CA ILE A 30 12.45 -8.59 3.16
C ILE A 30 13.23 -9.64 2.36
N HIS A 31 13.82 -9.26 1.24
CA HIS A 31 14.60 -10.18 0.40
C HIS A 31 15.89 -10.64 1.09
N GLN A 32 16.59 -9.79 1.83
CA GLN A 32 17.77 -10.17 2.62
C GLN A 32 17.45 -11.21 3.70
N ALA A 33 16.22 -11.20 4.22
CA ALA A 33 15.71 -12.22 5.14
C ALA A 33 15.24 -13.50 4.42
N GLY A 34 15.32 -13.57 3.08
CA GLY A 34 14.82 -14.68 2.27
C GLY A 34 13.30 -14.69 2.09
N GLY A 35 12.63 -13.57 2.36
CA GLY A 35 11.18 -13.42 2.23
C GLY A 35 10.73 -12.95 0.85
N VAL A 36 9.41 -12.79 0.72
CA VAL A 36 8.71 -12.33 -0.49
C VAL A 36 7.96 -11.04 -0.15
N ALA A 37 8.22 -9.97 -0.89
CA ALA A 37 7.66 -8.65 -0.66
C ALA A 37 6.33 -8.48 -1.39
N VAL A 38 5.21 -8.54 -0.65
CA VAL A 38 3.86 -8.38 -1.20
C VAL A 38 3.26 -7.03 -0.78
N CYS A 39 2.76 -6.25 -1.75
CA CYS A 39 2.06 -5.00 -1.47
C CYS A 39 0.66 -5.28 -0.90
N ALA A 40 0.43 -4.94 0.37
CA ALA A 40 -0.85 -5.11 1.03
C ALA A 40 -1.87 -4.03 0.60
N HIS A 41 -3.14 -4.43 0.49
CA HIS A 41 -4.32 -3.61 0.21
C HIS A 41 -4.07 -2.39 -0.71
N PRO A 42 -3.52 -2.60 -1.92
CA PRO A 42 -3.12 -1.50 -2.79
C PRO A 42 -4.26 -0.54 -3.14
N GLY A 43 -5.51 -1.00 -3.23
CA GLY A 43 -6.65 -0.14 -3.54
C GLY A 43 -6.95 0.90 -2.46
N HIS A 44 -6.58 0.64 -1.20
CA HIS A 44 -6.68 1.63 -0.13
C HIS A 44 -5.53 2.65 -0.21
N SER A 45 -4.30 2.15 -0.35
CA SER A 45 -3.08 2.96 -0.30
C SER A 45 -2.86 3.83 -1.55
N THR A 46 -3.39 3.42 -2.70
CA THR A 46 -3.23 4.13 -3.99
C THR A 46 -4.46 4.94 -4.41
N ARG A 47 -5.42 5.15 -3.50
CA ARG A 47 -6.71 5.82 -3.79
C ARG A 47 -7.43 5.19 -4.99
N HIS A 48 -7.71 3.89 -4.92
CA HIS A 48 -8.41 3.12 -5.95
C HIS A 48 -7.61 2.87 -7.24
N GLY A 49 -6.35 2.43 -7.11
CA GLY A 49 -5.65 1.81 -8.23
C GLY A 49 -4.94 2.78 -9.16
N GLU A 50 -4.38 3.88 -8.63
CA GLU A 50 -3.44 4.69 -9.40
C GLU A 50 -2.27 3.82 -9.91
N THR A 51 -2.34 3.44 -11.19
CA THR A 51 -1.38 2.54 -11.87
C THR A 51 0.05 3.04 -11.76
N VAL A 52 0.24 4.36 -11.63
CA VAL A 52 1.56 5.00 -11.49
C VAL A 52 2.23 4.61 -10.18
N LEU A 53 1.50 4.58 -9.06
CA LEU A 53 2.03 4.16 -7.77
C LEU A 53 2.35 2.66 -7.75
N LEU A 54 1.48 1.84 -8.35
CA LEU A 54 1.72 0.41 -8.49
C LEU A 54 2.94 0.11 -9.35
N LYS A 55 3.10 0.81 -10.47
CA LYS A 55 4.27 0.69 -11.34
C LYS A 55 5.55 1.09 -10.61
N ARG A 56 5.53 2.16 -9.82
CA ARG A 56 6.67 2.54 -8.98
C ARG A 56 7.01 1.43 -7.97
N LEU A 57 6.03 0.81 -7.34
CA LEU A 57 6.29 -0.29 -6.39
C LEU A 57 6.85 -1.54 -7.09
N LEU A 58 6.42 -1.83 -8.32
CA LEU A 58 7.07 -2.84 -9.17
C LEU A 58 8.52 -2.48 -9.44
N ASP A 59 8.82 -1.22 -9.78
CA ASP A 59 10.20 -0.76 -9.98
C ASP A 59 11.04 -0.85 -8.69
N CYS A 60 10.41 -0.78 -7.51
CA CYS A 60 11.07 -1.03 -6.22
C CYS A 60 11.38 -2.52 -5.97
N GLY A 61 10.82 -3.45 -6.75
CA GLY A 61 11.09 -4.88 -6.68
C GLY A 61 10.12 -5.70 -5.81
N ILE A 62 8.86 -5.27 -5.65
CA ILE A 62 7.86 -6.15 -5.01
C ILE A 62 7.64 -7.42 -5.86
N ASP A 63 7.30 -8.52 -5.19
CA ASP A 63 7.08 -9.83 -5.81
C ASP A 63 5.59 -10.11 -6.07
N GLY A 64 4.69 -9.31 -5.49
CA GLY A 64 3.27 -9.51 -5.65
C GLY A 64 2.42 -8.43 -4.98
N LEU A 65 1.11 -8.60 -5.11
CA LEU A 65 0.11 -7.67 -4.61
C LEU A 65 -1.09 -8.42 -4.02
N GLU A 66 -1.65 -7.91 -2.94
CA GLU A 66 -2.89 -8.42 -2.37
C GLU A 66 -4.04 -8.09 -3.34
N CYS A 67 -4.59 -9.11 -4.01
CA CYS A 67 -5.68 -8.90 -4.98
C CYS A 67 -7.04 -8.84 -4.28
N TYR A 68 -7.25 -9.66 -3.25
CA TYR A 68 -8.52 -9.76 -2.53
C TYR A 68 -8.43 -9.00 -1.21
N SER A 69 -9.20 -7.93 -1.08
CA SER A 69 -9.19 -7.08 0.12
C SER A 69 -10.58 -6.47 0.32
N PRO A 70 -11.02 -6.17 1.56
CA PRO A 70 -12.27 -5.43 1.81
C PRO A 70 -12.29 -4.02 1.18
N TYR A 71 -11.13 -3.52 0.76
CA TYR A 71 -10.98 -2.22 0.10
C TYR A 71 -11.08 -2.29 -1.43
N HIS A 72 -11.24 -3.48 -2.01
CA HIS A 72 -11.32 -3.67 -3.46
C HIS A 72 -12.76 -4.01 -3.85
N ASP A 73 -13.27 -3.33 -4.86
CA ASP A 73 -14.44 -3.81 -5.59
C ASP A 73 -14.03 -4.92 -6.58
N GLU A 74 -15.02 -5.49 -7.25
CA GLU A 74 -14.80 -6.56 -8.22
C GLU A 74 -13.89 -6.12 -9.37
N GLU A 75 -14.08 -4.89 -9.87
CA GLU A 75 -13.26 -4.33 -10.96
C GLU A 75 -11.79 -4.20 -10.55
N THR A 76 -11.52 -3.62 -9.37
CA THR A 76 -10.17 -3.48 -8.82
C THR A 76 -9.51 -4.85 -8.63
N THR A 77 -10.23 -5.81 -8.06
CA THR A 77 -9.75 -7.17 -7.85
C THR A 77 -9.37 -7.83 -9.18
N GLN A 78 -10.23 -7.72 -10.20
CA GLN A 78 -9.96 -8.29 -11.52
C GLN A 78 -8.81 -7.60 -12.25
N GLY A 79 -8.65 -6.29 -12.09
CA GLY A 79 -7.50 -5.56 -12.61
C GLY A 79 -6.19 -6.05 -12.00
N TYR A 80 -6.18 -6.25 -10.68
CA TYR A 80 -5.02 -6.72 -9.92
C TYR A 80 -4.64 -8.17 -10.21
N LEU A 81 -5.61 -9.07 -10.43
CA LEU A 81 -5.33 -10.45 -10.84
C LEU A 81 -4.69 -10.56 -12.24
N ARG A 82 -4.75 -9.49 -13.05
CA ARG A 82 -4.24 -9.43 -14.43
C ARG A 82 -3.02 -8.52 -14.59
N PHE A 83 -2.63 -7.85 -13.51
CA PHE A 83 -1.53 -6.89 -13.48
C PHE A 83 -0.19 -7.60 -13.50
#